data_AF-G9WIN1-F1
#
_entry.id   AF-G9WIN1-F1
#
_cell.length_a   1.000
_cell.length_b   1.000
_cell.length_c   1.000
_cell.angle_alpha   90.00
_cell.angle_beta   90.00
_cell.angle_gamma   90.00
#
_symmetry.space_group_name_H-M   'P 1'
#
loop_
_entity.id
_entity.type
_entity.pdbx_description
1 polymer ?
#
loop_
_entity_poly.entity_id
_entity_poly.type
_entity_poly.pdbx_seq_one_letter_code
_entity_poly.pdbx_strand_id
1 'polypeptide(L)' 'MKKRVTFALEEDLIVELKTISKETMIPQSRLVEKAVEDLLVEEQKKIDEGAFDV' A
#
# COMPACT_ATOMS: atom_id res chain seq x y z
N MET A 1 -17.33 1.42 -8.54
CA MET A 1 -16.55 1.67 -9.77
C MET A 1 -15.12 2.02 -9.36
N LYS A 2 -14.09 1.29 -9.82
CA LYS A 2 -12.69 1.59 -9.42
C LYS A 2 -12.18 2.83 -10.15
N LYS A 3 -11.37 3.65 -9.46
CA LYS A 3 -10.65 4.80 -10.06
C LYS A 3 -9.20 4.39 -10.31
N ARG A 4 -8.61 4.90 -11.40
CA ARG A 4 -7.19 4.67 -11.70
C ARG A 4 -6.37 5.79 -11.04
N VAL A 5 -5.37 5.39 -10.28
CA VAL A 5 -4.36 6.28 -9.70
C VAL A 5 -3.00 5.80 -10.21
N THR A 6 -2.09 6.74 -10.48
CA THR A 6 -0.74 6.44 -10.97
C THR A 6 0.25 7.23 -10.15
N PHE A 7 1.29 6.55 -9.68
CA PHE A 7 2.40 7.10 -8.91
C PHE A 7 3.67 6.30 -9.26
N ALA A 8 4.83 6.90 -9.01
CA ALA A 8 6.11 6.22 -9.11
C ALA A 8 6.41 5.49 -7.80
N LEU A 9 7.09 4.35 -7.90
CA LEU A 9 7.68 3.61 -6.78
C LEU A 9 9.14 3.37 -7.11
N GLU A 10 9.95 3.21 -6.06
CA GLU A 10 11.35 2.83 -6.21
C GLU A 10 11.49 1.47 -6.92
N GLU A 11 12.57 1.31 -7.68
CA GLU A 11 12.76 0.15 -8.56
C GLU A 11 12.88 -1.16 -7.77
N ASP A 12 13.60 -1.14 -6.66
CA ASP A 12 13.76 -2.27 -5.73
C ASP A 12 12.42 -2.75 -5.18
N LEU A 13 11.56 -1.83 -4.76
CA LEU A 13 10.22 -2.14 -4.27
C LEU A 13 9.34 -2.79 -5.36
N ILE A 14 9.48 -2.36 -6.63
CA ILE A 14 8.78 -2.98 -7.76
C ILE A 14 9.28 -4.41 -7.98
N VAL A 15 10.58 -4.66 -7.82
CA VAL A 15 11.17 -6.01 -7.96
C VAL A 15 10.64 -6.94 -6.86
N GLU A 16 10.58 -6.48 -5.62
CA GLU A 16 10.03 -7.24 -4.50
C GLU A 16 8.54 -7.53 -4.69
N LEU A 17 7.75 -6.51 -5.06
CA LEU A 17 6.32 -6.65 -5.33
C LEU A 17 6.03 -7.68 -6.43
N LYS A 18 6.83 -7.68 -7.50
CA LYS A 18 6.73 -8.66 -8.59
C LYS A 18 7.06 -10.07 -8.12
N THR A 19 8.11 -10.23 -7.31
CA THR A 19 8.54 -11.51 -6.77
C THR A 19 7.45 -12.12 -5.89
N ILE A 20 6.95 -11.36 -4.91
CA ILE A 20 5.88 -11.80 -4.01
C ILE A 20 4.60 -12.13 -4.78
N SER A 21 4.22 -11.28 -5.74
CA SER A 21 3.04 -11.53 -6.58
C SER A 21 3.14 -12.85 -7.36
N LYS A 22 4.34 -13.17 -7.87
CA LYS A 22 4.61 -14.42 -8.58
C LYS A 22 4.58 -15.63 -7.66
N GLU A 23 5.18 -15.56 -6.48
CA GLU A 23 5.26 -16.67 -5.53
C GLU A 23 3.92 -16.98 -4.86
N THR A 24 3.15 -15.93 -4.54
CA THR A 24 1.87 -16.07 -3.83
C THR A 24 0.67 -16.20 -4.77
N MET A 25 0.86 -15.96 -6.08
CA MET A 25 -0.21 -15.83 -7.08
C MET A 25 -1.21 -14.70 -6.78
N ILE A 26 -0.88 -13.79 -5.86
CA ILE A 26 -1.71 -12.63 -5.54
C ILE A 26 -1.38 -11.52 -6.56
N PRO A 27 -2.37 -10.90 -7.21
CA PRO A 27 -2.12 -9.78 -8.12
C PRO A 27 -1.44 -8.60 -7.41
N GLN A 28 -0.44 -7.98 -8.06
CA GLN A 28 0.27 -6.80 -7.52
C GLN A 28 -0.69 -5.68 -7.10
N SER A 29 -1.75 -5.43 -7.88
CA SER A 29 -2.77 -4.43 -7.55
C SER A 29 -3.46 -4.71 -6.22
N ARG A 30 -3.70 -5.99 -5.88
CA ARG A 30 -4.31 -6.40 -4.61
C ARG A 30 -3.34 -6.26 -3.45
N LEU A 31 -2.05 -6.55 -3.67
CA LEU A 31 -1.01 -6.32 -2.67
C LEU A 31 -0.87 -4.84 -2.35
N VAL A 32 -0.83 -3.98 -3.37
CA VAL A 32 -0.77 -2.52 -3.20
C VAL A 32 -2.04 -1.97 -2.54
N GLU A 33 -3.23 -2.41 -2.99
CA GLU A 33 -4.51 -2.00 -2.39
C GLU A 33 -4.53 -2.34 -0.90
N LYS A 34 -4.11 -3.56 -0.53
CA LYS A 34 -4.06 -3.98 0.88
C LYS A 34 -3.02 -3.22 1.71
N ALA A 35 -1.82 -3.02 1.17
CA ALA A 35 -0.77 -2.24 1.86
C ALA A 35 -1.22 -0.80 2.13
N VAL A 36 -1.92 -0.17 1.19
CA VAL A 36 -2.48 1.17 1.36
C VAL A 36 -3.62 1.17 2.39
N GLU A 37 -4.53 0.18 2.36
CA GLU A 37 -5.60 0.04 3.37
C GLU A 37 -5.03 -0.06 4.79
N ASP A 38 -4.01 -0.90 4.99
CA ASP A 38 -3.39 -1.12 6.29
C ASP A 38 -2.69 0.15 6.80
N LEU A 39 -1.93 0.84 5.94
CA LEU A 39 -1.33 2.13 6.27
C LEU A 39 -2.37 3.19 6.63
N LEU A 40 -3.48 3.29 5.88
CA LEU A 40 -4.52 4.27 6.19
C LEU A 40 -5.17 4.02 7.56
N VAL A 41 -5.34 2.75 7.96
CA VAL A 41 -5.85 2.40 9.30
C VAL A 41 -4.85 2.81 10.38
N GLU A 42 -3.55 2.59 10.17
CA GLU A 42 -2.50 3.00 11.11
C GLU A 42 -2.44 4.52 11.26
N GLU A 43 -2.49 5.26 10.16
CA GLU A 43 -2.48 6.72 10.19
C GLU A 43 -3.75 7.29 10.82
N GLN A 44 -4.93 6.69 10.56
CA GLN A 44 -6.16 7.13 11.21
C GLN A 44 -6.12 6.93 12.72
N LYS A 45 -5.55 5.82 13.22
CA LYS A 45 -5.38 5.62 14.67
C LYS A 45 -4.50 6.68 15.30
N LYS A 46 -3.39 7.05 14.65
CA LYS A 46 -2.52 8.13 15.13
C LYS A 46 -3.26 9.47 15.18
N ILE A 47 -4.13 9.74 14.20
CA ILE A 47 -4.99 10.94 14.21
C ILE A 47 -5.95 10.89 15.41
N ASP A 48 -6.64 9.77 15.61
CA ASP A 48 -7.63 9.60 16.67
C ASP A 48 -7.01 9.66 18.08
N GLU A 49 -5.77 9.20 18.23
CA GLU A 49 -4.99 9.25 19.48
C GLU A 49 -4.34 10.63 19.73
N GLY A 50 -4.57 11.61 18.84
CA GLY A 50 -4.01 12.95 18.96
C GLY A 50 -2.50 13.03 18.71
N ALA A 51 -1.92 12.02 18.05
CA ALA A 51 -0.49 11.95 17.74
C ALA A 51 -0.08 12.77 16.50
N PHE A 52 -1.01 13.54 15.93
CA PHE A 52 -0.72 14.54 14.89
C PHE A 52 -0.66 15.94 15.52
N ASP A 53 0.41 16.19 16.27
CA ASP A 53 0.92 17.54 16.44
C ASP A 53 1.72 17.87 15.17
N VAL A 54 1.09 18.56 14.21
CA VAL A 54 1.78 19.25 13.11
C VAL A 54 1.74 20.74 13.37
#